data_AF-A0A8R7PYL5-F1
#
_entry.id   AF-A0A8R7PYL5-F1
#
_cell.length_a   1.000
_cell.length_b   1.000
_cell.length_c   1.000
_cell.angle_alpha   90.00
_cell.angle_beta   90.00
_cell.angle_gamma   90.00
#
_symmetry.space_group_name_H-M   'P 1'
#
loop_
_entity.id
_entity.type
_entity.pdbx_description
1 polymer ?
#
loop_
_entity_poly.entity_id
_entity_poly.type
_entity_poly.pdbx_seq_one_letter_code
_entity_poly.pdbx_strand_id
1 'polypeptide(L)'
;MLGYLLPGEQELGITNTVIVAGSKNIVPSVQILAIELHFGVRDAVKKVSGFLRGFPNLETLHVQSVRVSEKSTGKVNLKFWQEGGPIKCVVEGMKKVFFYEFRGSKSEVAFLKFIVERGRVLEQMVVVVAIECFSSGDNVNAKLKPLASAKWKSKTCKLQLFKTTLTAGGGPAYSHPLASDFGCADPFDLEYY
;
A
#
# COMPACT_ATOMS: atom_id res chain seq x y z
N MET A 1 12.52 11.96 4.13
CA MET A 1 13.32 10.80 3.71
C MET A 1 12.38 9.79 3.05
N LEU A 2 12.81 9.17 1.95
CA LEU A 2 12.02 8.25 1.10
C LEU A 2 12.50 6.81 1.29
N GLY A 3 11.58 5.87 1.47
CA GLY A 3 11.88 4.44 1.64
C GLY A 3 11.16 3.55 0.63
N TYR A 4 11.79 2.44 0.23
CA TYR A 4 11.24 1.40 -0.62
C TYR A 4 11.45 0.01 0.01
N LEU A 5 10.46 -0.88 -0.10
CA LEU A 5 10.52 -2.26 0.44
C LEU A 5 10.11 -3.31 -0.58
N LEU A 6 10.98 -4.31 -0.78
CA LEU A 6 10.71 -5.58 -1.45
C LEU A 6 10.43 -6.69 -0.42
N PRO A 7 9.21 -7.26 -0.33
CA PRO A 7 8.86 -8.25 0.71
C PRO A 7 9.56 -9.61 0.61
N GLY A 8 10.25 -9.89 -0.50
CA GLY A 8 10.99 -11.12 -0.76
C GLY A 8 12.40 -11.13 -0.16
N GLU A 9 12.98 -9.95 0.06
CA GLU A 9 14.33 -9.78 0.60
C GLU A 9 14.25 -9.10 1.97
N GLN A 10 15.17 -9.41 2.89
CA GLN A 10 15.17 -8.88 4.26
C GLN A 10 15.60 -7.41 4.36
N GLU A 11 15.68 -6.69 3.24
CA GLU A 11 16.34 -5.39 3.17
C GLU A 11 15.35 -4.28 2.79
N LEU A 12 15.28 -3.25 3.64
CA LEU A 12 14.71 -1.96 3.30
C LEU A 12 15.75 -1.17 2.53
N GLY A 13 15.45 -0.83 1.28
CA GLY A 13 16.18 0.19 0.55
C GLY A 13 15.61 1.56 0.92
N ILE A 14 16.14 2.19 1.97
CA ILE A 14 15.88 3.60 2.22
C ILE A 14 16.99 4.39 1.54
N THR A 15 16.62 5.43 0.81
CA THR A 15 17.58 6.29 0.14
C THR A 15 18.47 6.92 1.23
N ASN A 16 19.77 6.58 1.22
CA ASN A 16 20.82 6.80 2.24
C ASN A 16 20.88 5.88 3.48
N THR A 17 20.07 4.82 3.62
CA THR A 17 20.26 3.83 4.71
C THR A 17 19.67 2.46 4.34
N VAL A 18 20.49 1.41 4.31
CA VAL A 18 19.98 0.03 4.30
C VAL A 18 19.44 -0.27 5.69
N ILE A 19 18.13 -0.47 5.86
CA ILE A 19 17.58 -0.93 7.13
C ILE A 19 17.30 -2.42 7.01
N VAL A 20 18.17 -3.21 7.62
CA VAL A 20 17.98 -4.65 7.76
C VAL A 20 16.75 -4.90 8.64
N ALA A 21 15.74 -5.55 8.07
CA ALA A 21 14.49 -5.86 8.75
C ALA A 21 14.72 -6.95 9.81
N GLY A 22 15.06 -6.53 11.03
CA GLY A 22 15.29 -7.45 12.15
C GLY A 22 15.28 -6.84 13.55
N SER A 23 15.23 -5.51 13.69
CA SER A 23 15.24 -4.86 15.00
C SER A 23 14.23 -3.71 15.06
N LYS A 24 13.75 -3.43 16.28
CA LYS A 24 12.71 -2.45 16.66
C LYS A 24 13.13 -0.99 16.39
N ASN A 25 13.73 -0.71 15.24
CA ASN A 25 14.27 0.59 14.90
C ASN A 25 13.12 1.46 14.38
N ILE A 26 12.78 2.46 15.19
CA ILE A 26 11.83 3.50 14.83
C ILE A 26 12.59 4.53 13.99
N VAL A 27 12.10 4.81 12.79
CA VAL A 27 12.71 5.71 11.82
C VAL A 27 11.72 6.85 11.54
N PRO A 28 11.68 7.88 12.40
CA PRO A 28 10.69 8.95 12.31
C PRO A 28 10.90 9.90 11.11
N SER A 29 12.03 9.79 10.40
CA SER A 29 12.36 10.62 9.24
C SER A 29 11.64 10.21 7.95
N VAL A 30 11.06 9.00 7.91
CA VAL A 30 10.33 8.49 6.76
C VAL A 30 8.91 9.07 6.76
N GLN A 31 8.60 9.83 5.72
CA GLN A 31 7.29 10.47 5.51
C GLN A 31 6.55 9.90 4.30
N ILE A 32 7.28 9.37 3.32
CA ILE A 32 6.74 8.74 2.12
C ILE A 32 7.39 7.36 2.01
N LEU A 33 6.57 6.33 1.85
CA LEU A 33 7.00 4.94 1.74
C LEU A 33 6.31 4.29 0.55
N ALA A 34 7.09 3.62 -0.30
CA ALA A 34 6.59 2.72 -1.32
C ALA A 34 6.88 1.28 -0.92
N ILE A 35 5.87 0.40 -1.01
CA ILE A 35 6.03 -1.03 -0.77
C ILE A 35 5.45 -1.81 -1.94
N GLU A 36 6.18 -2.82 -2.37
CA GLU A 36 5.57 -3.91 -3.13
C GLU A 36 4.96 -4.89 -2.16
N LEU A 37 3.84 -5.51 -2.52
CA LEU A 37 3.19 -6.45 -1.61
C LEU A 37 2.51 -7.60 -2.35
N HIS A 38 2.85 -8.81 -1.93
CA HIS A 38 2.19 -10.03 -2.33
C HIS A 38 1.02 -10.33 -1.40
N PHE A 39 -0.18 -9.86 -1.74
CA PHE A 39 -1.39 -10.08 -0.94
C PHE A 39 -1.85 -11.54 -0.85
N GLY A 40 -1.29 -12.42 -1.69
CA GLY A 40 -1.48 -13.88 -1.63
C GLY A 40 -0.58 -14.60 -0.62
N VAL A 41 0.45 -13.94 -0.07
CA VAL A 41 1.44 -14.52 0.85
C VAL A 41 1.20 -13.97 2.25
N ARG A 42 0.58 -14.77 3.13
CA ARG A 42 0.18 -14.34 4.48
C ARG A 42 1.33 -13.75 5.30
N ASP A 43 2.51 -14.34 5.20
CA ASP A 43 3.68 -13.89 5.97
C ASP A 43 4.23 -12.55 5.48
N ALA A 44 4.20 -12.28 4.17
CA ALA A 44 4.56 -10.98 3.61
C ALA A 44 3.60 -9.89 4.13
N VAL A 45 2.30 -10.20 4.12
CA VAL A 45 1.27 -9.30 4.63
C VAL A 45 1.41 -9.05 6.14
N LYS A 46 1.84 -10.06 6.92
CA LYS A 46 2.10 -9.91 8.37
C LYS A 46 3.19 -8.87 8.65
N LYS A 47 4.27 -8.88 7.86
CA LYS A 47 5.43 -7.99 8.05
C LYS A 47 5.08 -6.50 7.86
N VAL A 48 4.10 -6.18 7.01
CA VAL A 48 3.65 -4.79 6.74
C VAL A 48 3.28 -4.06 8.02
N SER A 49 2.56 -4.73 8.93
CA SER A 49 2.19 -4.12 10.21
C SER A 49 3.40 -3.73 11.07
N GLY A 50 4.49 -4.52 11.01
CA GLY A 50 5.76 -4.21 11.66
C GLY A 50 6.46 -3.03 11.01
N PHE A 51 6.50 -2.98 9.68
CA PHE A 51 7.09 -1.86 8.93
C PHE A 51 6.38 -0.54 9.23
N LEU A 52 5.05 -0.51 9.15
CA LEU A 52 4.28 0.71 9.44
C LEU A 52 4.49 1.19 10.88
N ARG A 53 4.70 0.29 11.86
CA ARG A 53 5.05 0.67 13.24
C ARG A 53 6.43 1.32 13.35
N GLY A 54 7.36 0.98 12.46
CA GLY A 54 8.69 1.58 12.40
C GLY A 54 8.68 3.02 11.89
N PHE A 55 7.63 3.48 11.22
CA PHE A 55 7.57 4.81 10.57
C PHE A 55 6.45 5.68 11.17
N PRO A 56 6.63 6.22 12.38
CA PRO A 56 5.55 6.90 13.11
C PRO A 56 5.04 8.18 12.44
N ASN A 57 5.85 8.82 11.58
CA ASN A 57 5.52 10.07 10.88
C ASN A 57 5.23 9.83 9.39
N LEU A 58 4.93 8.59 9.00
CA LEU A 58 4.57 8.27 7.62
C LEU A 58 3.26 8.97 7.25
N GLU A 59 3.30 9.81 6.21
CA GLU A 59 2.17 10.58 5.71
C GLU A 59 1.61 10.01 4.41
N THR A 60 2.47 9.53 3.51
CA THR A 60 2.09 8.96 2.21
C THR A 60 2.55 7.52 2.09
N LEU A 61 1.64 6.63 1.72
CA LEU A 61 1.94 5.22 1.45
C LEU A 61 1.56 4.84 0.01
N HIS A 62 2.54 4.36 -0.74
CA HIS A 62 2.36 3.73 -2.04
C HIS A 62 2.44 2.21 -1.88
N VAL A 63 1.47 1.48 -2.42
CA VAL A 63 1.40 0.01 -2.34
C VAL A 63 1.19 -0.54 -3.73
N GLN A 64 2.13 -1.32 -4.24
CA GLN A 64 1.96 -2.04 -5.50
C GLN A 64 1.62 -3.51 -5.24
N SER A 65 0.46 -3.94 -5.72
CA SER A 65 0.01 -5.32 -5.61
C SER A 65 0.69 -6.19 -6.66
N VAL A 66 1.62 -7.04 -6.21
CA VAL A 66 2.38 -7.93 -7.11
C VAL A 66 1.56 -9.19 -7.38
N ARG A 67 1.49 -9.57 -8.66
CA ARG A 67 0.77 -10.76 -9.11
C ARG A 67 1.47 -12.02 -8.60
N VAL A 68 0.67 -13.01 -8.20
CA VAL A 68 1.17 -14.31 -7.75
C VAL A 68 0.69 -15.39 -8.72
N SER A 69 1.60 -16.25 -9.18
CA SER A 69 1.31 -17.45 -9.96
C SER A 69 1.06 -18.69 -9.08
N GLU A 70 1.51 -18.66 -7.82
CA GLU A 70 1.41 -19.76 -6.86
C GLU A 70 0.13 -19.74 -6.00
N LYS A 71 -0.22 -20.90 -5.43
CA LYS A 71 -1.37 -21.06 -4.53
C LYS A 71 -1.22 -20.17 -3.30
N SER A 72 -2.22 -19.32 -3.05
CA SER A 72 -2.30 -18.46 -1.86
C SER A 72 -2.03 -19.24 -0.56
N THR A 73 -1.13 -18.74 0.29
CA THR A 73 -0.70 -19.44 1.52
C THR A 73 -1.63 -19.20 2.72
N GLY A 74 -2.73 -18.48 2.53
CA GLY A 74 -3.77 -18.28 3.54
C GLY A 74 -4.68 -17.08 3.26
N LYS A 75 -5.88 -17.08 3.85
CA LYS A 75 -6.83 -15.95 3.73
C LYS A 75 -6.49 -14.88 4.77
N VAL A 76 -6.13 -13.68 4.31
CA VAL A 76 -6.01 -12.50 5.18
C VAL A 76 -7.37 -11.80 5.26
N ASN A 77 -7.81 -11.48 6.48
CA ASN A 77 -9.07 -10.76 6.73
C ASN A 77 -8.81 -9.48 7.54
N LEU A 78 -9.85 -8.70 7.82
CA LEU A 78 -9.70 -7.45 8.58
C LEU A 78 -9.20 -7.68 10.03
N LYS A 79 -9.60 -8.77 10.68
CA LYS A 79 -9.19 -9.08 12.06
C LYS A 79 -7.68 -9.28 12.16
N PHE A 80 -7.09 -9.92 11.15
CA PHE A 80 -5.64 -10.11 11.05
C PHE A 80 -4.87 -8.79 11.16
N TRP A 81 -5.34 -7.72 10.50
CA TRP A 81 -4.70 -6.40 10.58
C TRP A 81 -4.88 -5.70 11.94
N GLN A 82 -5.87 -6.12 12.72
CA GLN A 82 -6.21 -5.52 14.01
C GLN A 82 -5.53 -6.21 15.20
N GLU A 83 -5.03 -7.45 15.03
CA GLU A 83 -4.42 -8.27 16.10
C GLU A 83 -3.20 -7.61 16.76
N GLY A 84 -2.49 -6.70 16.08
CA GLY A 84 -1.33 -6.00 16.64
C GLY A 84 -1.65 -4.73 17.46
N GLY A 85 -2.92 -4.34 17.60
CA GLY A 85 -3.30 -3.06 18.18
C GLY A 85 -3.04 -1.85 17.26
N PRO A 86 -3.30 -0.62 17.71
CA PRO A 86 -3.19 0.59 16.87
C PRO A 86 -1.78 0.77 16.28
N ILE A 87 -1.71 1.25 15.04
CA ILE A 87 -0.46 1.66 14.38
C ILE A 87 -0.49 3.18 14.27
N LYS A 88 0.47 3.87 14.91
CA LYS A 88 0.46 5.33 15.04
C LYS A 88 0.30 6.05 13.70
N CYS A 89 1.15 5.74 12.72
CA CYS A 89 1.08 6.40 11.41
C CYS A 89 -0.25 6.16 10.72
N VAL A 90 -0.80 4.94 10.75
CA VAL A 90 -2.10 4.66 10.16
C VAL A 90 -3.21 5.46 10.84
N VAL A 91 -3.20 5.58 12.18
CA VAL A 91 -4.28 6.24 12.91
C VAL A 91 -4.22 7.77 12.80
N GLU A 92 -3.01 8.36 12.87
CA GLU A 92 -2.81 9.79 13.13
C GLU A 92 -1.90 10.51 12.13
N GLY A 93 -1.13 9.79 11.31
CA GLY A 93 -0.13 10.41 10.41
C GLY A 93 -0.47 10.32 8.92
N MET A 94 -1.13 9.24 8.51
CA MET A 94 -1.30 8.86 7.11
C MET A 94 -2.40 9.70 6.45
N LYS A 95 -1.98 10.61 5.57
CA LYS A 95 -2.84 11.53 4.81
C LYS A 95 -3.18 10.99 3.43
N LYS A 96 -2.23 10.30 2.77
CA LYS A 96 -2.38 9.82 1.41
C LYS A 96 -2.05 8.34 1.28
N VAL A 97 -2.86 7.63 0.50
CA VAL A 97 -2.61 6.24 0.12
C VAL A 97 -2.81 6.07 -1.36
N PHE A 98 -1.83 5.47 -2.03
CA PHE A 98 -1.89 5.10 -3.42
C PHE A 98 -1.75 3.59 -3.53
N PHE A 99 -2.73 2.94 -4.15
CA PHE A 99 -2.78 1.49 -4.29
C PHE A 99 -2.78 1.13 -5.77
N TYR A 100 -1.79 0.38 -6.20
CA TYR A 100 -1.53 0.09 -7.60
C TYR A 100 -1.75 -1.38 -7.92
N GLU A 101 -2.11 -1.62 -9.18
CA GLU A 101 -2.37 -2.97 -9.69
C GLU A 101 -3.45 -3.71 -8.89
N PHE A 102 -4.49 -2.98 -8.46
CA PHE A 102 -5.60 -3.55 -7.69
C PHE A 102 -6.39 -4.55 -8.52
N ARG A 103 -6.54 -5.77 -7.99
CA ARG A 103 -7.31 -6.87 -8.64
C ARG A 103 -8.60 -7.22 -7.89
N GLY A 104 -8.81 -6.63 -6.73
CA GLY A 104 -10.00 -6.79 -5.90
C GLY A 104 -10.11 -8.14 -5.20
N SER A 105 -8.98 -8.74 -4.87
CA SER A 105 -8.92 -9.88 -3.97
C SER A 105 -9.38 -9.51 -2.57
N LYS A 106 -9.81 -10.51 -1.79
CA LYS A 106 -10.28 -10.30 -0.41
C LYS A 106 -9.20 -9.70 0.49
N SER A 107 -7.93 -10.06 0.29
CA SER A 107 -6.80 -9.55 1.07
C SER A 107 -6.52 -8.08 0.78
N GLU A 108 -6.53 -7.67 -0.50
CA GLU A 108 -6.34 -6.26 -0.90
C GLU A 108 -7.47 -5.38 -0.33
N VAL A 109 -8.72 -5.84 -0.49
CA VAL A 109 -9.89 -5.14 0.06
C VAL A 109 -9.82 -5.05 1.60
N ALA A 110 -9.37 -6.12 2.28
CA ALA A 110 -9.21 -6.10 3.73
C ALA A 110 -8.15 -5.09 4.19
N PHE A 111 -7.07 -4.92 3.43
CA PHE A 111 -6.05 -3.92 3.70
C PHE A 111 -6.57 -2.50 3.51
N LEU A 112 -7.22 -2.20 2.37
CA LEU A 112 -7.82 -0.88 2.15
C LEU A 112 -8.86 -0.54 3.23
N LYS A 113 -9.70 -1.52 3.61
CA LYS A 113 -10.62 -1.40 4.75
C LYS A 113 -9.91 -1.07 6.05
N PHE A 114 -8.82 -1.78 6.36
CA PHE A 114 -8.04 -1.52 7.56
C PHE A 114 -7.56 -0.07 7.62
N ILE A 115 -7.07 0.48 6.51
CA ILE A 115 -6.60 1.86 6.46
C ILE A 115 -7.75 2.85 6.66
N VAL A 116 -8.85 2.76 5.89
CA VAL A 116 -9.95 3.74 5.98
C VAL A 116 -10.71 3.67 7.31
N GLU A 117 -10.77 2.49 7.95
CA GLU A 117 -11.45 2.31 9.23
C GLU A 117 -10.58 2.73 10.44
N ARG A 118 -9.28 2.97 10.24
CA ARG A 118 -8.35 3.36 11.30
C ARG A 118 -7.79 4.77 11.12
N GLY A 119 -7.59 5.21 9.88
CA GLY A 119 -7.03 6.51 9.54
C GLY A 119 -7.99 7.65 9.77
N ARG A 120 -7.66 8.48 10.77
CA ARG A 120 -8.47 9.64 11.16
C ARG A 120 -8.16 10.88 10.34
N VAL A 121 -6.94 10.96 9.81
CA VAL A 121 -6.42 12.11 9.05
C VAL A 121 -6.25 11.82 7.55
N LEU A 122 -6.80 10.71 7.07
CA LEU A 122 -6.70 10.34 5.66
C LEU A 122 -7.46 11.34 4.79
N GLU A 123 -6.79 11.96 3.83
CA GLU A 123 -7.34 12.98 2.93
C GLU A 123 -7.59 12.43 1.53
N GLN A 124 -6.74 11.50 1.09
CA GLN A 124 -6.80 10.96 -0.26
C GLN A 124 -6.47 9.46 -0.27
N MET A 125 -7.30 8.70 -0.98
CA MET A 125 -7.03 7.31 -1.33
C MET A 125 -7.20 7.16 -2.83
N VAL A 126 -6.12 6.81 -3.52
CA VAL A 126 -6.09 6.54 -4.96
C VAL A 126 -5.97 5.03 -5.15
N VAL A 127 -6.86 4.45 -5.93
CA VAL A 127 -6.80 3.04 -6.32
C VAL A 127 -6.66 2.97 -7.84
N VAL A 128 -5.55 2.39 -8.31
CA VAL A 128 -5.26 2.15 -9.72
C VAL A 128 -5.51 0.67 -10.01
N VAL A 129 -6.47 0.39 -10.88
CA VAL A 129 -6.98 -0.95 -11.13
C VAL A 129 -6.19 -1.61 -12.26
N ALA A 130 -5.80 -2.87 -12.05
CA ALA A 130 -5.05 -3.65 -13.03
C ALA A 130 -5.85 -3.82 -14.35
N ILE A 131 -5.16 -3.73 -15.49
CA ILE A 131 -5.80 -3.64 -16.82
C ILE A 131 -6.66 -4.87 -17.13
N GLU A 132 -6.25 -6.04 -16.67
CA GLU A 132 -6.98 -7.30 -16.83
C GLU A 132 -8.39 -7.28 -16.25
N CYS A 133 -8.65 -6.45 -15.22
CA CYS A 133 -9.97 -6.35 -14.61
C CYS A 133 -10.99 -5.61 -15.50
N PHE A 134 -10.55 -4.97 -16.57
CA PHE A 134 -11.42 -4.31 -17.55
C PHE A 134 -11.75 -5.20 -18.75
N SER A 135 -10.96 -6.25 -18.99
CA SER A 135 -11.15 -7.17 -20.12
C SER A 135 -12.08 -8.34 -19.78
N SER A 136 -12.22 -8.70 -18.51
CA SER A 136 -12.91 -9.93 -18.07
C SER A 136 -14.42 -9.80 -17.84
N GLY A 137 -15.03 -8.63 -18.09
CA GLY A 137 -16.40 -8.36 -17.65
C GLY A 137 -16.55 -8.26 -16.12
N ASP A 138 -15.44 -8.24 -15.39
CA ASP A 138 -15.41 -8.01 -13.95
C ASP A 138 -15.95 -6.61 -13.65
N ASN A 139 -17.02 -6.55 -12.85
CA ASN A 139 -17.52 -5.28 -12.36
C ASN A 139 -16.58 -4.78 -11.25
N VAL A 140 -15.58 -3.97 -11.63
CA VAL A 140 -14.64 -3.31 -10.72
C VAL A 140 -15.38 -2.56 -9.61
N ASN A 141 -16.52 -1.93 -9.91
CA ASN A 141 -17.35 -1.27 -8.91
C ASN A 141 -17.90 -2.27 -7.87
N ALA A 142 -18.25 -3.50 -8.27
CA ALA A 142 -18.67 -4.54 -7.35
C ALA A 142 -17.56 -5.00 -6.40
N LYS A 143 -16.30 -5.03 -6.87
CA LYS A 143 -15.13 -5.36 -6.02
C LYS A 143 -14.82 -4.25 -5.00
N LEU A 144 -15.24 -3.01 -5.28
CA LEU A 144 -15.08 -1.85 -4.39
C LEU A 144 -16.30 -1.55 -3.51
N LYS A 145 -17.46 -2.16 -3.75
CA LYS A 145 -18.63 -2.10 -2.84
C LYS A 145 -18.28 -2.32 -1.36
N PRO A 146 -17.37 -3.25 -1.00
CA PRO A 146 -16.96 -3.40 0.38
C PRO A 146 -16.30 -2.15 0.95
N LEU A 147 -15.52 -1.41 0.15
CA LEU A 147 -14.84 -0.19 0.57
C LEU A 147 -15.83 0.98 0.72
N ALA A 148 -16.81 1.09 -0.19
CA ALA A 148 -17.89 2.06 -0.08
C ALA A 148 -18.76 1.85 1.19
N SER A 149 -18.93 0.60 1.63
CA SER A 149 -19.63 0.24 2.87
C SER A 149 -18.75 0.21 4.12
N ALA A 150 -17.46 0.53 4.00
CA ALA A 150 -16.55 0.57 5.15
C ALA A 150 -16.89 1.73 6.10
N LYS A 151 -16.43 1.64 7.35
CA LYS A 151 -16.62 2.70 8.35
C LYS A 151 -15.49 3.72 8.27
N TRP A 152 -15.52 4.58 7.25
CA TRP A 152 -14.52 5.63 7.05
C TRP A 152 -14.40 6.51 8.29
N LYS A 153 -13.20 6.59 8.87
CA LYS A 153 -12.92 7.43 10.04
C LYS A 153 -12.68 8.88 9.64
N SER A 154 -12.00 9.10 8.53
CA SER A 154 -11.93 10.42 7.91
C SER A 154 -13.14 10.66 7.03
N LYS A 155 -13.90 11.72 7.33
CA LYS A 155 -15.05 12.16 6.50
C LYS A 155 -14.63 12.99 5.30
N THR A 156 -13.41 13.52 5.31
CA THR A 156 -12.86 14.38 4.25
C THR A 156 -12.10 13.60 3.20
N CYS A 157 -11.87 12.30 3.41
CA CYS A 157 -11.12 11.48 2.49
C CYS A 157 -11.82 11.36 1.13
N LYS A 158 -11.09 11.66 0.06
CA LYS A 158 -11.52 11.44 -1.32
C LYS A 158 -11.02 10.09 -1.81
N LEU A 159 -11.93 9.23 -2.27
CA LEU A 159 -11.58 8.00 -2.97
C LEU A 159 -11.57 8.27 -4.48
N GLN A 160 -10.44 8.04 -5.13
CA GLN A 160 -10.29 8.15 -6.58
C GLN A 160 -9.94 6.79 -7.16
N LEU A 161 -10.51 6.48 -8.32
CA LEU A 161 -10.31 5.23 -9.02
C LEU A 161 -9.79 5.55 -10.42
N PHE A 162 -8.66 4.95 -10.76
CA PHE A 162 -8.07 5.07 -12.08
C PHE A 162 -7.86 3.70 -12.70
N LYS A 163 -7.78 3.69 -14.03
CA LYS A 163 -7.40 2.50 -14.79
C LYS A 163 -5.89 2.55 -14.99
N THR A 164 -5.20 1.45 -14.73
CA THR A 164 -3.75 1.39 -15.04
C THR A 164 -3.52 1.56 -16.54
N THR A 165 -2.52 2.38 -16.89
CA THR A 165 -1.99 2.53 -18.25
C THR A 165 -0.84 1.55 -18.52
N LEU A 166 -0.36 0.86 -17.48
CA LEU A 166 0.71 -0.14 -17.58
C LEU A 166 0.23 -1.34 -18.42
N THR A 167 1.02 -1.69 -19.44
CA THR A 167 0.82 -2.90 -20.24
C THR A 167 1.16 -4.14 -19.39
N ALA A 168 0.51 -5.27 -19.69
CA ALA A 168 0.78 -6.54 -19.01
C ALA A 168 2.26 -6.93 -19.19
N GLY A 169 3.09 -6.70 -18.16
CA GLY A 169 4.55 -6.90 -18.20
C GLY A 169 5.39 -5.65 -17.85
N GLY A 170 4.76 -4.50 -17.60
CA GLY A 170 5.45 -3.34 -17.03
C GLY A 170 6.04 -3.68 -15.67
N GLY A 171 7.33 -3.40 -15.47
CA GLY A 171 8.02 -3.56 -14.19
C GLY A 171 7.39 -2.73 -13.07
N PRO A 172 7.87 -2.87 -11.83
CA PRO A 172 7.30 -2.14 -10.71
C PRO A 172 7.31 -0.63 -10.99
N ALA A 173 6.26 0.03 -10.51
CA ALA A 173 6.08 1.48 -10.65
C ALA A 173 7.14 2.26 -9.86
N TYR A 174 7.96 1.57 -9.05
CA TYR A 174 8.96 2.16 -8.18
C TYR A 174 10.32 1.54 -8.47
N SER A 175 11.34 2.38 -8.40
CA SER A 175 12.73 1.98 -8.52
C SER A 175 13.60 2.87 -7.64
N HIS A 176 14.79 2.39 -7.25
CA HIS A 176 15.75 3.20 -6.50
C HIS A 176 16.10 4.54 -7.18
N PRO A 177 16.24 4.62 -8.53
CA PRO A 177 16.39 5.89 -9.23
C PRO A 177 15.23 6.86 -8.99
N LEU A 178 13.98 6.39 -9.04
CA LEU A 178 12.80 7.22 -8.82
C LEU A 178 12.77 7.77 -7.39
N ALA A 179 13.07 6.91 -6.39
CA ALA A 179 13.16 7.31 -4.98
C ALA A 179 14.28 8.32 -4.68
N SER A 180 15.25 8.47 -5.58
CA SER A 180 16.39 9.38 -5.46
C SER A 180 16.20 10.68 -6.24
N ASP A 181 15.09 10.84 -6.96
CA ASP A 181 14.75 12.07 -7.65
C ASP A 181 14.12 13.07 -6.66
N PHE A 182 14.91 14.08 -6.28
CA PHE A 182 14.47 15.17 -5.40
C PHE A 182 13.77 16.31 -6.16
N GLY A 183 13.59 16.18 -7.48
CA GLY A 183 12.91 17.17 -8.31
C GLY A 183 11.39 17.22 -8.09
N CYS A 184 10.81 16.18 -7.47
CA CYS A 184 9.37 16.06 -7.22
C CYS A 184 9.04 16.05 -5.72
N ALA A 185 7.89 16.65 -5.35
CA ALA A 185 7.39 16.63 -3.98
C ALA A 185 6.97 15.22 -3.52
N ASP A 186 6.52 14.38 -4.46
CA ASP A 186 6.28 12.95 -4.26
C ASP A 186 6.82 12.18 -5.47
N PRO A 187 7.98 11.53 -5.36
CA PRO A 187 8.61 10.87 -6.50
C PRO A 187 7.87 9.61 -6.96
N PHE A 188 6.88 9.13 -6.19
CA PHE A 188 6.11 7.93 -6.51
C PHE A 188 4.70 8.25 -7.01
N ASP A 189 4.32 9.53 -7.04
CA ASP A 189 3.09 9.96 -7.69
C ASP A 189 3.28 9.80 -9.19
N LEU A 190 2.77 8.71 -9.76
CA LEU A 190 2.84 8.52 -11.20
C LEU A 190 1.90 9.58 -11.79
N GLU A 191 2.46 10.57 -12.48
CA GLU A 191 1.69 11.61 -13.19
C GLU A 191 0.67 11.05 -14.21
N TYR A 192 0.66 9.74 -14.42
CA TYR A 192 -0.06 9.05 -15.48
C TYR A 192 -0.87 7.85 -14.95
N TYR A 193 -1.84 8.13 -14.07
CA TYR A 193 -3.05 7.30 -13.95
C TYR A 193 -4.14 7.80 -14.92
#